data_AF-A0A928FNQ7-F1
#
_entry.id   AF-A0A928FNQ7-F1
#
_cell.length_a   1.000
_cell.length_b   1.000
_cell.length_c   1.000
_cell.angle_alpha   90.00
_cell.angle_beta   90.00
_cell.angle_gamma   90.00
#
_symmetry.space_group_name_H-M   'P 1'
#
loop_
_entity.id
_entity.type
_entity.pdbx_description
1 polymer ?
#
loop_
_entity_poly.entity_id
_entity_poly.type
_entity_poly.pdbx_seq_one_letter_code
_entity_poly.pdbx_strand_id
1 'polypeptide(L)'
;MTFFSKKPIRRLFFVFEYIIFAIWSIIDSFAWLNVLVSIVALFGGYIALVKSKIIKDKNANAIDDYKFDLFSILSIVVLIIEIIF
;
A
#
# COMPACT_ATOMS: atom_id res chain seq x y z
N MET A 1 -1.35 15.45 -7.23
CA MET A 1 -2.59 14.68 -7.03
C MET A 1 -3.25 15.14 -5.74
N THR A 2 -4.44 15.75 -5.79
CA THR A 2 -5.17 16.23 -4.58
C THR A 2 -6.39 15.39 -4.24
N PHE A 3 -6.71 14.34 -5.02
CA PHE A 3 -7.97 13.62 -4.89
C PHE A 3 -8.02 12.69 -3.67
N PHE A 4 -6.91 12.01 -3.34
CA PHE A 4 -6.80 11.12 -2.18
C PHE A 4 -6.47 11.89 -0.90
N SER A 5 -5.63 12.93 -0.97
CA SER A 5 -5.36 13.81 0.18
C SER A 5 -6.58 14.62 0.63
N LYS A 6 -7.48 15.01 -0.30
CA LYS A 6 -8.73 15.71 0.03
C LYS A 6 -9.70 14.89 0.86
N LYS A 7 -9.70 13.56 0.71
CA LYS A 7 -10.59 12.64 1.46
C LYS A 7 -9.76 11.48 2.03
N PRO A 8 -9.17 11.63 3.23
CA PRO A 8 -8.25 10.65 3.81
C PRO A 8 -8.86 9.25 3.96
N ILE A 9 -10.18 9.15 4.15
CA ILE A 9 -10.93 7.88 4.16
C ILE A 9 -10.75 7.07 2.87
N ARG A 10 -10.55 7.70 1.71
CA ARG A 10 -10.34 6.99 0.44
C ARG A 10 -9.02 6.21 0.42
N ARG A 11 -8.04 6.60 1.23
CA ARG A 11 -6.76 5.88 1.36
C ARG A 11 -6.90 4.53 2.05
N LEU A 12 -8.05 4.25 2.68
CA LEU A 12 -8.37 2.90 3.17
C LEU A 12 -8.38 1.87 2.06
N PHE A 13 -8.70 2.27 0.83
CA PHE A 13 -8.64 1.36 -0.31
C PHE A 13 -7.23 0.78 -0.51
N PHE A 14 -6.20 1.60 -0.34
CA PHE A 14 -4.80 1.16 -0.44
C PHE A 14 -4.44 0.17 0.67
N VAL A 15 -5.07 0.24 1.85
CA VAL A 15 -4.87 -0.77 2.90
C VAL A 15 -5.30 -2.15 2.41
N PHE A 16 -6.49 -2.25 1.82
CA PHE A 16 -7.00 -3.51 1.28
C PHE A 16 -6.14 -4.02 0.12
N GLU A 17 -5.73 -3.13 -0.77
CA GLU A 17 -4.80 -3.46 -1.86
C GLU A 17 -3.48 -4.02 -1.34
N TYR A 18 -2.82 -3.34 -0.40
CA TYR A 18 -1.55 -3.82 0.17
C TYR A 18 -1.68 -5.17 0.89
N ILE A 19 -2.83 -5.44 1.54
CA ILE A 19 -3.11 -6.74 2.14
C ILE A 19 -3.24 -7.82 1.07
N ILE A 20 -4.00 -7.56 0.00
CA ILE A 20 -4.17 -8.49 -1.11
C ILE A 20 -2.82 -8.76 -1.78
N PHE A 21 -2.03 -7.72 -2.03
CA PHE A 21 -0.69 -7.81 -2.60
C PHE A 21 0.21 -8.71 -1.73
N ALA A 22 0.25 -8.46 -0.43
CA ALA A 22 1.07 -9.24 0.50
C ALA A 22 0.68 -10.72 0.54
N ILE A 23 -0.62 -11.02 0.50
CA ILE A 23 -1.15 -12.40 0.47
C ILE A 23 -0.79 -13.06 -0.86
N TRP A 24 -0.99 -12.37 -1.98
CA TRP A 24 -0.70 -12.89 -3.31
C TRP A 24 0.77 -13.27 -3.46
N SER A 25 1.69 -12.38 -3.07
CA SER A 25 3.12 -12.65 -3.15
C SER A 25 3.56 -13.86 -2.34
N ILE A 26 2.88 -14.17 -1.22
CA ILE A 26 3.19 -15.36 -0.40
C ILE A 26 2.64 -16.64 -1.02
N ILE A 27 1.44 -16.58 -1.60
CA ILE A 27 0.77 -17.75 -2.22
C ILE A 27 1.50 -18.17 -3.49
N ASP A 28 1.92 -17.21 -4.32
CA ASP A 28 2.52 -17.48 -5.63
C ASP A 28 3.87 -18.23 -5.50
N SER A 29 4.73 -17.78 -4.58
CA SER A 29 5.96 -18.50 -4.27
C SER A 29 6.47 -18.15 -2.88
N PHE A 30 6.72 -19.15 -2.04
CA PHE A 30 7.32 -18.94 -0.72
C PHE A 30 8.85 -18.77 -0.84
N ALA A 31 9.26 -17.65 -1.43
CA ALA A 31 10.64 -17.22 -1.53
C ALA A 31 10.92 -16.11 -0.49
N TRP A 32 12.13 -16.07 0.07
CA TRP A 32 12.56 -15.00 1.00
C TRP A 32 12.35 -13.60 0.42
N LEU A 33 12.49 -13.45 -0.90
CA LEU A 33 12.28 -12.19 -1.60
C LEU A 33 10.80 -11.78 -1.57
N ASN A 34 9.87 -12.72 -1.74
CA ASN A 34 8.44 -12.46 -1.66
C ASN A 34 8.00 -12.12 -0.23
N VAL A 35 8.61 -12.76 0.78
CA VAL A 35 8.38 -12.37 2.18
C VAL A 35 8.79 -10.92 2.45
N LEU A 36 9.94 -10.50 1.92
CA LEU A 36 10.40 -9.11 2.04
C LEU A 36 9.42 -8.15 1.35
N VAL A 37 8.99 -8.49 0.13
CA VAL A 37 7.99 -7.72 -0.63
C VAL A 37 6.67 -7.61 0.16
N SER A 38 6.18 -8.69 0.75
CA SER A 38 4.98 -8.68 1.58
C SER A 38 5.12 -7.81 2.83
N ILE A 39 6.29 -7.80 3.48
CA ILE A 39 6.56 -6.90 4.61
C ILE A 39 6.50 -5.43 4.16
N VAL A 40 7.09 -5.12 3.01
CA VAL A 40 7.04 -3.75 2.43
C VAL A 40 5.61 -3.36 2.09
N ALA A 41 4.83 -4.26 1.50
CA ALA A 41 3.41 -4.02 1.21
C ALA A 41 2.63 -3.74 2.50
N LEU A 42 2.79 -4.57 3.55
CA LEU A 42 2.15 -4.35 4.85
C LEU A 42 2.56 -3.01 5.49
N PHE A 43 3.82 -2.59 5.32
CA PHE A 43 4.27 -1.27 5.76
C PHE A 43 3.59 -0.13 4.97
N GLY A 44 3.37 -0.31 3.67
CA GLY A 44 2.53 0.56 2.86
C GLY A 44 1.09 0.66 3.38
N GLY A 45 0.50 -0.48 3.76
CA GLY A 45 -0.82 -0.55 4.39
C GLY A 45 -0.88 0.19 5.74
N TYR A 46 0.17 0.09 6.56
CA TYR A 46 0.30 0.86 7.79
C TYR A 46 0.34 2.37 7.53
N ILE A 47 1.12 2.83 6.54
CA ILE A 47 1.16 4.25 6.16
C ILE A 47 -0.22 4.71 5.67
N ALA A 48 -0.94 3.89 4.89
CA ALA A 48 -2.32 4.18 4.48
C ALA A 48 -3.27 4.35 5.68
N LEU A 49 -3.13 3.54 6.74
CA LEU A 49 -3.91 3.68 7.97
C LEU A 49 -3.61 4.98 8.72
N VAL A 50 -2.34 5.39 8.77
CA VAL A 50 -1.94 6.66 9.37
C VAL A 50 -2.48 7.84 8.55
N LYS A 51 -2.31 7.79 7.23
CA LYS A 51 -2.77 8.81 6.29
C LYS A 51 -4.30 8.91 6.17
N SER A 52 -5.02 7.84 6.50
CA SER A 52 -6.49 7.85 6.62
C SER A 52 -6.99 8.39 7.97
N LYS A 53 -6.08 8.77 8.88
CA LYS A 53 -6.35 9.29 10.23
C LYS A 53 -6.98 8.28 11.18
N ILE A 54 -6.91 6.98 10.87
CA ILE A 54 -7.35 5.91 11.78
C ILE A 54 -6.33 5.73 12.91
N ILE A 55 -5.06 5.71 12.55
CA ILE A 55 -3.93 5.61 13.49
C ILE A 55 -3.19 6.94 13.50
N LYS A 56 -2.66 7.33 14.66
CA LYS A 56 -1.85 8.53 14.81
C LYS A 56 -0.38 8.15 14.97
N ASP A 57 0.41 8.44 13.94
CA ASP A 57 1.87 8.35 13.98
C ASP A 57 2.48 9.58 13.30
N LYS A 58 3.39 10.27 13.98
CA LYS A 58 3.98 11.53 13.46
C LYS A 58 4.96 11.29 12.32
N ASN A 59 5.72 10.19 12.37
CA ASN A 59 6.75 9.89 11.39
C ASN A 59 6.12 9.41 10.08
N ALA A 60 5.17 8.48 10.16
CA ALA A 60 4.44 8.01 8.99
C ALA A 60 3.54 9.09 8.38
N ASN A 61 3.01 10.02 9.21
CA ASN A 61 2.26 11.16 8.70
C ASN A 61 3.14 12.22 8.02
N ALA A 62 4.44 12.28 8.31
CA ALA A 62 5.38 13.19 7.66
C ALA A 62 5.77 12.76 6.24
N ILE A 63 5.48 11.51 5.86
CA ILE A 63 5.71 11.01 4.50
C ILE A 63 4.92 11.86 3.50
N ASP A 64 5.52 12.22 2.38
CA ASP A 64 4.86 13.05 1.38
C ASP A 64 3.65 12.32 0.77
N ASP A 65 2.49 12.99 0.78
CA ASP A 65 1.22 12.46 0.30
C ASP A 65 1.25 12.11 -1.19
N TYR A 66 1.94 12.91 -2.00
CA TYR A 66 2.03 12.67 -3.44
C TYR A 66 2.91 11.47 -3.75
N LYS A 67 4.06 11.34 -3.07
CA LYS A 67 4.92 10.16 -3.20
C LYS A 67 4.19 8.89 -2.79
N PHE A 68 3.48 8.93 -1.65
CA PHE A 68 2.69 7.80 -1.19
C PHE A 68 1.61 7.40 -2.20
N ASP A 69 0.76 8.34 -2.62
CA ASP A 69 -0.34 8.07 -3.56
C ASP A 69 0.22 7.55 -4.91
N LEU A 70 1.38 8.04 -5.38
CA LEU A 70 2.05 7.55 -6.58
C LEU A 70 2.52 6.09 -6.43
N PHE A 71 3.17 5.77 -5.31
CA PHE A 71 3.62 4.41 -5.01
C PHE A 71 2.45 3.43 -4.93
N SER A 72 1.35 3.81 -4.28
CA SER A 72 0.15 2.96 -4.19
C SER A 72 -0.51 2.74 -5.55
N ILE A 73 -0.52 3.74 -6.43
CA ILE A 73 -1.03 3.54 -7.79
C ILE A 73 -0.12 2.59 -8.58
N LEU A 74 1.21 2.71 -8.44
CA LEU A 74 2.15 1.80 -9.09
C LEU A 74 2.00 0.36 -8.60
N SER A 75 1.83 0.13 -7.30
CA SER A 75 1.61 -1.22 -6.77
C SER A 75 0.31 -1.85 -7.27
N ILE A 76 -0.77 -1.06 -7.43
CA ILE A 76 -1.99 -1.53 -8.10
C ILE A 76 -1.69 -1.99 -9.53
N VAL A 77 -0.93 -1.21 -10.30
CA VAL A 77 -0.61 -1.57 -11.69
C VAL A 77 0.19 -2.87 -11.75
N VAL A 78 1.17 -3.03 -10.86
CA VAL A 78 1.97 -4.27 -10.76
C VAL A 78 1.09 -5.46 -10.40
N LEU A 79 0.22 -5.33 -9.39
CA LEU A 79 -0.72 -6.39 -9.00
C LEU A 79 -1.60 -6.83 -10.18
N ILE A 80 -2.14 -5.86 -10.93
CA ILE A 80 -3.00 -6.15 -12.08
C ILE A 80 -2.22 -6.90 -13.17
N ILE A 81 -0.97 -6.50 -13.42
CA ILE A 81 -0.11 -7.19 -14.39
C ILE A 81 0.14 -8.63 -13.95
N GLU A 82 0.52 -8.87 -12.69
CA GLU A 82 0.76 -10.22 -12.14
C GLU A 82 -0.48 -11.11 -12.14
N ILE A 83 -1.68 -10.54 -12.01
CA ILE A 83 -2.92 -11.32 -12.04
C ILE A 83 -3.33 -11.68 -13.48
N ILE A 84 -3.04 -10.82 -14.46
CA ILE A 84 -3.51 -10.97 -15.85
C ILE A 84 -2.55 -11.79 -16.71
N PHE A 85 -1.23 -11.63 -16.53
CA PHE A 85 -0.18 -12.22 -17.36
C PHE A 85 0.62 -13.28 -16.60
#